data_AF-G0HCG3-F1
#
_entry.id   AF-G0HCG3-F1
#
_cell.length_a   1.000
_cell.length_b   1.000
_cell.length_c   1.000
_cell.angle_alpha   90.00
_cell.angle_beta   90.00
_cell.angle_gamma   90.00
#
_symmetry.space_group_name_H-M   'P 1'
#
loop_
_entity.id
_entity.type
_entity.pdbx_description
1 polymer ?
#
loop_
_entity_poly.entity_id
_entity_poly.type
_entity_poly.pdbx_seq_one_letter_code
_entity_poly.pdbx_strand_id
1 'polypeptide(L)'
;MTRTNYLTERQKQRLNLLWATDDDYVALQVTWAFYQDVIAAYGHPDKSRGKKLMSRVIDALRQGLPAGLEELAQLGRTLWRRRHDILAYFDLGASNGRGGDQGRLEHLRGIALGFRNLDHYILRSLIHSGQLRDRINAL
;
A
#
# COMPACT_ATOMS: atom_id res chain seq x y z
N MET A 1 8.41 -2.30 -10.51
CA MET A 1 7.64 -3.00 -9.47
C MET A 1 8.56 -3.95 -8.73
N THR A 2 8.56 -3.95 -7.40
CA THR A 2 9.48 -4.75 -6.56
C THR A 2 8.95 -6.14 -6.18
N ARG A 3 7.84 -6.59 -6.79
CA ARG A 3 7.28 -7.92 -6.52
C ARG A 3 8.12 -9.00 -7.16
N THR A 4 8.45 -10.04 -6.42
CA THR A 4 9.27 -11.18 -6.88
C THR A 4 8.77 -11.81 -8.17
N ASN A 5 7.46 -11.93 -8.33
CA ASN A 5 6.82 -12.55 -9.50
C ASN A 5 6.97 -11.74 -10.79
N TYR A 6 7.41 -10.48 -10.72
CA TYR A 6 7.68 -9.62 -11.87
C TYR A 6 9.17 -9.45 -12.15
N LEU A 7 10.04 -10.07 -11.36
CA LEU A 7 11.48 -10.00 -11.57
C LEU A 7 11.90 -11.05 -12.61
N THR A 8 12.65 -10.59 -13.62
CA THR A 8 13.39 -11.48 -14.52
C THR A 8 14.49 -12.21 -13.76
N GLU A 9 14.98 -13.34 -14.29
CA GLU A 9 16.09 -14.08 -13.67
C GLU A 9 17.33 -13.23 -13.44
N ARG A 10 17.66 -12.34 -14.39
CA ARG A 10 18.75 -11.38 -14.23
C ARG A 10 18.52 -10.40 -13.07
N GLN A 11 17.28 -9.95 -12.85
CA GLN A 11 16.95 -9.07 -11.73
C GLN A 11 17.01 -9.82 -10.39
N LYS A 12 16.58 -11.09 -10.35
CA LYS A 12 16.71 -11.94 -9.15
C LYS A 12 18.17 -12.17 -8.80
N GLN A 13 19.02 -12.46 -9.78
CA GLN A 13 20.47 -12.60 -9.57
C GLN A 13 21.09 -11.31 -9.02
N ARG A 14 20.75 -10.14 -9.58
CA ARG A 14 21.24 -8.86 -9.06
C ARG A 14 20.78 -8.60 -7.62
N LEU A 15 19.55 -8.99 -7.28
CA LEU A 15 19.02 -8.86 -5.93
C LEU A 15 19.76 -9.78 -4.95
N ASN A 16 20.06 -11.02 -5.34
CA ASN A 16 20.85 -11.94 -4.51
C ASN A 16 22.28 -11.44 -4.30
N LEU A 17 22.90 -10.86 -5.34
CA LEU A 17 24.21 -10.22 -5.22
C LEU A 17 24.17 -9.02 -4.27
N LEU A 18 23.10 -8.21 -4.33
CA LEU A 18 22.91 -7.10 -3.40
C LEU A 18 22.88 -7.60 -1.95
N TRP A 19 22.10 -8.64 -1.66
CA TRP A 19 22.03 -9.22 -0.31
C TRP A 19 23.36 -9.78 0.19
N ALA A 20 24.22 -10.25 -0.71
CA ALA A 20 25.55 -10.74 -0.36
C ALA A 20 26.62 -9.64 -0.27
N THR A 21 26.27 -8.37 -0.50
CA THR A 21 27.24 -7.26 -0.53
C THR A 21 27.66 -6.84 0.88
N ASP A 22 26.72 -6.82 1.82
CA ASP A 22 26.94 -6.31 3.17
C ASP A 22 26.00 -7.00 4.18
N ASP A 23 26.54 -7.39 5.32
CA ASP A 23 25.78 -7.99 6.43
C ASP A 23 24.76 -6.99 7.02
N ASP A 24 25.02 -5.68 6.89
CA ASP A 24 24.09 -4.64 7.34
C ASP A 24 22.77 -4.63 6.53
N TYR A 25 22.74 -5.29 5.36
CA TYR A 25 21.52 -5.39 4.54
C TYR A 25 20.53 -6.46 5.01
N VAL A 26 20.88 -7.25 6.03
CA VAL A 26 19.96 -8.25 6.59
C VAL A 26 18.65 -7.60 7.05
N ALA A 27 18.70 -6.44 7.71
CA ALA A 27 17.49 -5.74 8.16
C ALA A 27 16.57 -5.33 7.00
N LEU A 28 17.17 -4.82 5.92
CA LEU A 28 16.48 -4.46 4.68
C LEU A 28 15.89 -5.69 3.99
N GLN A 29 16.66 -6.78 3.89
CA GLN A 29 16.24 -8.01 3.24
C GLN A 29 15.05 -8.64 3.98
N VAL A 30 15.09 -8.69 5.32
CA VAL A 30 13.99 -9.19 6.15
C VAL A 30 12.75 -8.32 5.97
N THR A 31 12.90 -6.99 6.02
CA THR A 31 11.78 -6.06 5.81
C THR A 31 11.17 -6.22 4.43
N TRP A 32 12.00 -6.37 3.39
CA TRP A 32 11.55 -6.61 2.04
C TRP A 32 10.82 -7.96 1.90
N ALA A 33 11.26 -9.01 2.59
CA ALA A 33 10.59 -10.30 2.60
C ALA A 33 9.17 -10.19 3.19
N PHE A 34 9.01 -9.53 4.35
CA PHE A 34 7.68 -9.28 4.91
C PHE A 34 6.79 -8.44 3.99
N TYR A 35 7.37 -7.46 3.29
CA TYR A 35 6.63 -6.71 2.26
C TYR A 35 6.13 -7.62 1.12
N GLN A 36 6.93 -8.58 0.66
CA GLN A 36 6.47 -9.58 -0.32
C GLN A 36 5.32 -10.43 0.23
N ASP A 37 5.42 -10.88 1.49
CA ASP A 37 4.39 -11.71 2.11
C ASP A 37 3.05 -10.96 2.27
N VAL A 38 3.10 -9.68 2.64
CA VAL A 38 1.92 -8.81 2.69
C VAL A 38 1.27 -8.67 1.32
N ILE A 39 2.07 -8.44 0.27
CA ILE A 39 1.57 -8.38 -1.11
C ILE A 39 0.94 -9.71 -1.52
N ALA A 40 1.61 -10.83 -1.22
CA ALA A 40 1.14 -12.16 -1.56
C ALA A 40 -0.19 -12.46 -0.88
N ALA A 41 -0.35 -12.07 0.39
CA ALA A 41 -1.59 -12.23 1.13
C ALA A 41 -2.74 -11.44 0.47
N TYR A 42 -2.56 -10.12 0.25
CA TYR A 42 -3.60 -9.28 -0.37
C TYR A 42 -3.92 -9.64 -1.83
N GLY A 43 -2.90 -10.06 -2.59
CA GLY A 43 -3.03 -10.45 -3.99
C GLY A 43 -3.51 -11.88 -4.21
N HIS A 44 -3.71 -12.68 -3.16
CA HIS A 44 -4.12 -14.07 -3.30
C HIS A 44 -5.56 -14.15 -3.88
N PRO A 45 -5.80 -14.96 -4.92
CA PRO A 45 -7.12 -15.04 -5.56
C PRO A 45 -8.19 -15.61 -4.62
N ASP A 46 -7.83 -16.62 -3.82
CA ASP A 46 -8.66 -17.12 -2.73
C ASP A 46 -8.45 -16.25 -1.47
N LYS A 47 -9.52 -15.57 -1.04
CA LYS A 47 -9.51 -14.68 0.12
C LYS A 47 -9.29 -15.41 1.45
N SER A 48 -9.82 -16.63 1.59
CA SER A 48 -9.60 -17.43 2.81
C SER A 48 -8.11 -17.79 2.95
N ARG A 49 -7.46 -18.12 1.84
CA ARG A 49 -6.01 -18.38 1.82
C ARG A 49 -5.19 -17.11 2.01
N GLY A 50 -5.60 -15.98 1.42
CA GLY A 50 -5.02 -14.66 1.69
C GLY A 50 -5.10 -14.26 3.17
N LYS A 51 -6.25 -14.50 3.82
CA LYS A 51 -6.45 -14.26 5.27
C LYS A 51 -5.49 -15.08 6.11
N LYS A 52 -5.30 -16.36 5.78
CA LYS A 52 -4.35 -17.25 6.47
C LYS A 52 -2.91 -16.76 6.31
N LEU A 53 -2.52 -16.31 5.12
CA LEU A 53 -1.19 -15.73 4.87
C LEU A 53 -0.98 -14.46 5.68
N MET A 54 -1.95 -13.53 5.67
CA MET A 54 -1.87 -12.29 6.46
C MET A 54 -1.80 -12.58 7.96
N SER A 55 -2.56 -13.55 8.45
CA SER A 55 -2.53 -13.95 9.87
C SER A 55 -1.13 -14.44 10.26
N ARG A 56 -0.48 -15.25 9.41
CA ARG A 56 0.90 -15.71 9.65
C ARG A 56 1.90 -14.57 9.69
N VAL A 57 1.78 -13.59 8.80
CA VAL A 57 2.64 -12.39 8.81
C VAL A 57 2.48 -11.64 10.14
N ILE A 58 1.24 -11.41 10.56
CA ILE A 58 0.93 -10.72 11.82
C ILE A 58 1.49 -11.49 13.01
N ASP A 59 1.32 -12.81 13.05
CA ASP A 59 1.80 -13.66 14.12
C ASP A 59 3.33 -13.71 14.17
N ALA A 60 4.00 -13.82 13.02
CA ALA A 60 5.46 -13.82 12.92
C ALA A 60 6.07 -12.51 13.45
N LEU A 61 5.50 -11.37 13.04
CA LEU A 61 5.94 -10.05 13.52
C LEU A 61 5.61 -9.80 15.00
N ARG A 62 4.64 -10.53 15.57
CA ARG A 62 4.29 -10.45 16.99
C ARG A 62 5.24 -11.27 17.87
N GLN A 63 5.66 -12.45 17.42
CA GLN A 63 6.47 -13.38 18.22
C GLN A 63 7.83 -12.81 18.64
N GLY A 64 8.26 -11.73 17.99
CA GLY A 64 9.49 -11.01 18.30
C GLY A 64 10.46 -11.10 17.15
N LEU A 65 11.26 -10.05 16.98
CA LEU A 65 12.28 -9.96 15.96
C LEU A 65 13.65 -9.85 16.64
N PRO A 66 14.73 -10.32 15.99
CA PRO A 66 16.09 -10.03 16.43
C PRO A 66 16.33 -8.53 16.68
N ALA A 67 17.32 -8.21 17.50
CA ALA A 67 17.78 -6.83 17.68
C ALA A 67 18.22 -6.22 16.33
N GLY A 68 18.01 -4.91 16.12
CA GLY A 68 18.27 -4.23 14.84
C GLY A 68 17.08 -4.23 13.86
N LEU A 69 15.89 -4.62 14.32
CA LEU A 69 14.63 -4.61 13.54
C LEU A 69 13.53 -3.83 14.26
N GLU A 70 13.89 -2.74 14.94
CA GLU A 70 13.01 -1.98 15.84
C GLU A 70 11.78 -1.41 15.12
N GLU A 71 11.95 -0.87 13.92
CA GLU A 71 10.85 -0.34 13.10
C GLU A 71 9.90 -1.45 12.66
N LEU A 72 10.45 -2.61 12.27
CA LEU A 72 9.66 -3.76 11.87
C LEU A 72 8.89 -4.34 13.08
N ALA A 73 9.48 -4.31 14.27
CA ALA A 73 8.81 -4.67 15.52
C ALA A 73 7.71 -3.66 15.88
N GLN A 74 7.90 -2.36 15.62
CA GLN A 74 6.86 -1.35 15.75
C GLN A 74 5.69 -1.58 14.78
N LEU A 75 5.99 -1.94 13.53
CA LEU A 75 4.97 -2.33 12.56
C LEU A 75 4.20 -3.56 13.05
N GLY A 76 4.90 -4.60 13.52
CA GLY A 76 4.30 -5.82 14.08
C GLY A 76 3.29 -5.53 15.20
N ARG A 77 3.65 -4.65 16.15
CA ARG A 77 2.76 -4.20 17.22
C ARG A 77 1.50 -3.50 16.67
N THR A 78 1.67 -2.67 15.65
CA THR A 78 0.55 -1.95 15.00
C THR A 78 -0.39 -2.92 14.29
N LEU A 79 0.18 -3.84 13.50
CA LEU A 79 -0.58 -4.87 12.78
C LEU A 79 -1.33 -5.77 13.75
N TRP A 80 -0.70 -6.19 14.84
CA TRP A 80 -1.34 -6.98 15.88
C TRP A 80 -2.54 -6.26 16.51
N ARG A 81 -2.38 -4.98 16.86
CA ARG A 81 -3.45 -4.16 17.45
C ARG A 81 -4.64 -4.01 16.50
N ARG A 82 -4.38 -3.90 15.19
CA ARG A 82 -5.39 -3.70 14.13
C ARG A 82 -5.80 -5.00 13.42
N ARG A 83 -5.37 -6.16 13.90
CA ARG A 83 -5.53 -7.44 13.18
C ARG A 83 -6.98 -7.77 12.83
N HIS A 84 -7.95 -7.43 13.68
CA HIS A 84 -9.35 -7.67 13.38
C HIS A 84 -9.82 -6.87 12.16
N ASP A 85 -9.47 -5.58 12.09
CA ASP A 85 -9.77 -4.72 10.95
C ASP A 85 -9.05 -5.19 9.68
N ILE A 86 -7.78 -5.55 9.82
CA ILE A 86 -6.95 -6.01 8.69
C ILE A 86 -7.50 -7.34 8.13
N LEU A 87 -7.85 -8.29 8.99
CA LEU A 87 -8.34 -9.59 8.57
C LEU A 87 -9.77 -9.52 8.01
N ALA A 88 -10.58 -8.54 8.45
CA ALA A 88 -11.91 -8.29 7.90
C ALA A 88 -11.91 -7.95 6.40
N TYR A 89 -10.82 -7.37 5.88
CA TYR A 89 -10.62 -7.16 4.43
C TYR A 89 -10.88 -8.45 3.62
N PHE A 90 -10.43 -9.59 4.16
CA PHE A 90 -10.52 -10.87 3.48
C PHE A 90 -11.91 -11.52 3.61
N ASP A 91 -12.69 -11.14 4.63
CA ASP A 91 -14.04 -11.67 4.83
C ASP A 91 -15.07 -10.91 4.00
N LEU A 92 -14.91 -9.59 3.91
CA LEU A 92 -15.91 -8.69 3.33
C LEU A 92 -15.70 -8.41 1.84
N GLY A 93 -14.57 -8.89 1.26
CA GLY A 93 -14.19 -8.52 -0.10
C GLY A 93 -14.05 -7.00 -0.28
N ALA A 94 -13.78 -6.28 0.81
CA ALA A 94 -13.73 -4.83 0.80
C ALA A 94 -12.52 -4.40 -0.02
N SER A 95 -12.73 -3.79 -1.19
CA SER A 95 -11.64 -3.04 -1.81
C SER A 95 -11.31 -1.88 -0.88
N ASN A 96 -10.03 -1.63 -0.63
CA ASN A 96 -9.52 -0.29 -0.34
C ASN A 96 -10.18 0.64 -1.37
N GLY A 97 -11.26 1.32 -0.94
CA GLY A 97 -12.26 1.92 -1.83
C GLY A 97 -11.58 2.55 -3.01
N ARG A 98 -11.81 1.97 -4.20
CA ARG A 98 -11.29 2.36 -5.52
C ARG A 98 -10.10 3.33 -5.39
N GLY A 99 -8.87 2.84 -5.40
CA GLY A 99 -7.66 3.69 -5.37
C GLY A 99 -7.58 4.80 -6.42
N GLY A 100 -8.53 4.88 -7.37
CA GLY A 100 -8.76 6.05 -8.20
C GLY A 100 -9.35 7.26 -7.46
N ASP A 101 -10.18 7.08 -6.44
CA ASP A 101 -10.80 8.20 -5.71
C ASP A 101 -9.81 8.89 -4.76
N GLN A 102 -8.88 8.15 -4.15
CA GLN A 102 -7.79 8.76 -3.35
C GLN A 102 -6.84 9.58 -4.22
N GLY A 103 -6.43 9.06 -5.38
CA GLY A 103 -5.61 9.82 -6.34
C GLY A 103 -6.33 11.06 -6.88
N ARG A 104 -7.66 10.98 -7.08
CA ARG A 104 -8.49 12.13 -7.44
C ARG A 104 -8.61 13.16 -6.31
N LEU A 105 -8.73 12.72 -5.06
CA LEU A 105 -8.74 13.62 -3.89
C LEU A 105 -7.38 14.31 -3.70
N GLU A 106 -6.27 13.61 -3.90
CA GLU A 106 -4.93 14.17 -3.85
C GLU A 106 -4.69 15.20 -4.99
N HIS A 107 -5.17 14.90 -6.20
CA HIS A 107 -5.16 15.85 -7.31
C HIS A 107 -6.02 17.09 -7.02
N LEU A 108 -7.23 16.92 -6.48
CA LEU A 108 -8.11 18.02 -6.07
C LEU A 108 -7.48 18.87 -4.95
N ARG A 109 -6.81 18.25 -3.98
CA ARG A 109 -6.04 18.98 -2.94
C ARG A 109 -4.91 19.80 -3.54
N GLY A 110 -4.22 19.29 -4.56
CA GLY A 110 -3.19 20.03 -5.28
C GLY A 110 -3.72 21.24 -6.05
N ILE A 111 -4.91 21.13 -6.67
CA ILE A 111 -5.57 22.25 -7.36
C ILE A 111 -6.07 23.31 -6.38
N ALA A 112 -6.41 22.91 -5.16
CA ALA A 112 -7.06 23.73 -4.16
C ALA A 112 -6.13 24.49 -3.21
N LEU A 113 -4.81 24.28 -3.30
CA LEU A 113 -3.86 24.90 -2.38
C LEU A 113 -3.89 26.43 -2.54
N GLY A 114 -4.27 27.15 -1.48
CA GLY A 114 -4.25 28.63 -1.42
C GLY A 114 -5.60 29.35 -1.60
N PHE A 115 -6.71 28.64 -1.81
CA PHE A 115 -8.02 29.27 -1.90
C PHE A 115 -8.63 29.56 -0.52
N ARG A 116 -9.12 30.80 -0.35
CA ARG A 116 -9.79 31.27 0.88
C ARG A 116 -11.32 31.42 0.73
N ASN A 117 -11.86 31.14 -0.46
CA ASN A 117 -13.28 31.26 -0.80
C ASN A 117 -13.79 29.93 -1.35
N LEU A 118 -14.86 29.42 -0.73
CA LEU A 118 -15.45 28.11 -1.00
C LEU A 118 -16.11 28.04 -2.40
N ASP A 119 -16.70 29.11 -2.89
CA ASP A 119 -17.38 29.14 -4.18
C ASP A 119 -16.38 29.00 -5.33
N HIS A 120 -15.23 29.68 -5.22
CA HIS A 120 -14.14 29.56 -6.19
C HIS A 120 -13.50 28.16 -6.17
N TYR A 121 -13.42 27.53 -5.00
CA TYR A 121 -12.97 26.16 -4.83
C TYR A 121 -13.90 25.16 -5.53
N ILE A 122 -15.23 25.31 -5.36
CA ILE A 122 -16.24 24.44 -5.96
C ILE A 122 -16.20 24.58 -7.49
N LEU A 123 -16.20 25.81 -8.01
CA LEU A 123 -16.25 26.06 -9.45
C LEU A 123 -15.05 25.45 -10.19
N ARG A 124 -13.83 25.61 -9.64
CA ARG A 124 -12.60 25.07 -10.26
C ARG A 124 -12.51 23.56 -10.15
N SER A 125 -12.98 22.98 -9.05
CA SER A 125 -13.05 21.52 -8.87
C SER A 125 -13.96 20.89 -9.92
N LEU A 126 -15.12 21.49 -10.19
CA LEU A 126 -16.08 21.01 -11.20
C LEU A 126 -15.56 21.12 -12.64
N ILE A 127 -14.82 22.19 -12.95
CA ILE A 127 -14.17 22.38 -14.27
C ILE A 127 -13.08 21.33 -14.49
N HIS A 128 -12.27 21.02 -13.47
CA HIS A 128 -11.17 20.07 -13.58
C HIS A 128 -11.62 18.61 -13.53
N SER A 129 -12.70 18.28 -12.82
CA SER A 129 -13.27 16.93 -12.78
C SER A 129 -14.12 16.56 -14.00
N GLY A 130 -14.14 17.42 -15.03
CA GLY A 130 -14.74 17.14 -16.34
C GLY A 130 -16.27 17.37 -16.44
N GLN A 131 -16.94 17.87 -15.40
CA GLN A 131 -18.41 17.97 -15.39
C GLN A 131 -18.97 19.27 -15.99
N LEU A 132 -18.12 20.26 -16.29
CA LEU A 132 -18.57 21.60 -16.72
C LEU A 132 -18.12 22.04 -18.12
N ARG A 133 -17.21 21.31 -18.79
CA ARG A 133 -16.76 21.70 -20.14
C ARG A 133 -17.86 21.52 -21.19
N ASP A 134 -18.66 20.47 -21.07
CA ASP A 134 -19.74 20.18 -22.02
C ASP A 134 -20.95 21.13 -21.88
N ARG A 135 -21.11 21.79 -20.72
CA ARG A 135 -22.21 22.72 -20.47
C ARG A 135 -21.92 24.18 -20.80
N ILE A 136 -20.65 24.55 -20.99
CA ILE A 136 -20.26 25.93 -21.31
C ILE A 136 -20.24 26.19 -22.83
N ASN A 137 -20.04 25.15 -23.66
CA ASN A 137 -20.05 25.27 -25.12
C ASN A 137 -21.45 25.18 -25.77
N ALA A 138 -22.52 25.22 -24.97
CA ALA A 138 -23.91 25.13 -25.42
C ALA A 138 -24.69 26.45 -25.31
N LEU A 139 -23.98 27.58 -25.16
CA LEU A 139 -24.51 28.94 -25.28
C LEU A 139 -23.85 29.65 -26.46
#